data_AF-A0A1Y5ED57-F1
#
_entry.id   AF-A0A1Y5ED57-F1
#
_cell.length_a   1.000
_cell.length_b   1.000
_cell.length_c   1.000
_cell.angle_alpha   90.00
_cell.angle_beta   90.00
_cell.angle_gamma   90.00
#
_symmetry.space_group_name_H-M   'P 1'
#
loop_
_entity.id
_entity.type
_entity.pdbx_description
1 polymer ?
#
loop_
_entity_poly.entity_id
_entity_poly.type
_entity_poly.pdbx_seq_one_letter_code
_entity_poly.pdbx_strand_id
1 'polypeptide(L)'
;MTIAAPYDRKAIMTAAWEIVRKANVALYGFRVIMRRALKAAWANAKHRRTMEALREKQEQASPQVSRIQESIAALEGKERWAQTDYARIGVLRAALRAAQQNGQVRQTTPASRDRRVSQST
;
A
#
# COMPACT_ATOMS: atom_id res chain seq x y z
N MET A 1 16.42 22.94 2.90
CA MET A 1 15.83 21.79 2.19
C MET A 1 14.31 21.97 2.18
N THR A 2 13.74 22.49 1.09
CA THR A 2 12.29 22.55 0.93
C THR A 2 11.80 21.14 0.64
N ILE A 3 11.12 20.53 1.61
CA ILE A 3 10.41 19.27 1.42
C ILE A 3 9.38 19.55 0.33
N ALA A 4 9.66 19.12 -0.90
CA ALA A 4 8.71 19.21 -2.01
C ALA A 4 7.38 18.62 -1.54
N ALA A 5 6.28 19.31 -1.79
CA ALA A 5 4.97 18.86 -1.34
C ALA A 5 4.71 17.43 -1.84
N PRO A 6 4.34 16.46 -0.98
CA PRO A 6 4.19 15.04 -1.37
C PRO A 6 3.10 14.78 -2.43
N TYR A 7 2.31 15.81 -2.75
CA TYR A 7 1.21 15.79 -3.70
C TYR A 7 1.43 16.84 -4.78
N ASP A 8 1.34 16.43 -6.05
CA ASP A 8 1.40 17.34 -7.19
C ASP A 8 0.12 18.18 -7.28
N ARG A 9 0.24 19.45 -6.90
CA ARG A 9 -0.85 20.44 -6.93
C ARG A 9 -1.37 20.65 -8.35
N LYS A 10 -0.51 20.61 -9.37
CA LYS A 10 -0.91 20.79 -10.77
C LYS A 10 -1.79 19.62 -11.19
N ALA A 11 -1.40 18.39 -10.90
CA ALA A 11 -2.21 17.20 -11.18
C ALA A 11 -3.58 17.24 -10.48
N ILE A 12 -3.64 17.69 -9.22
CA ILE A 12 -4.91 17.84 -8.49
C ILE A 12 -5.81 18.89 -9.15
N MET A 13 -5.25 20.04 -9.54
CA MET A 13 -5.99 21.09 -10.24
C MET A 13 -6.49 20.63 -11.60
N THR A 14 -5.67 19.92 -12.39
CA THR A 14 -6.07 19.36 -13.68
C THR A 14 -7.21 18.36 -13.50
N ALA A 15 -7.11 17.45 -12.54
CA ALA A 15 -8.17 16.48 -12.26
C ALA A 15 -9.48 17.16 -11.81
N ALA A 16 -9.39 18.21 -10.99
CA ALA A 16 -10.57 18.99 -10.62
C ALA A 16 -11.20 19.69 -11.83
N TRP A 17 -10.39 20.25 -12.74
CA TRP A 17 -10.87 20.89 -13.96
C TRP A 17 -11.56 19.90 -14.92
N GLU A 18 -11.07 18.67 -15.04
CA GLU A 18 -11.74 17.62 -15.81
C GLU A 18 -13.15 17.30 -15.26
N ILE A 19 -13.31 17.30 -13.94
CA ILE A 19 -14.61 17.10 -13.29
C ILE A 19 -15.54 18.29 -13.58
N VAL A 20 -15.02 19.52 -13.48
CA VAL A 20 -15.80 20.74 -13.75
C VAL A 20 -16.24 20.80 -15.21
N ARG A 21 -15.37 20.45 -16.17
CA ARG A 21 -15.71 20.47 -17.61
C ARG A 21 -16.87 19.55 -17.95
N LYS A 22 -16.98 18.41 -17.26
CA LYS A 22 -18.06 17.42 -17.45
C LYS A 22 -19.33 17.75 -16.66
N ALA A 23 -19.27 18.73 -15.77
CA ALA A 23 -20.38 19.09 -14.90
C ALA A 23 -21.21 20.23 -15.49
N ASN A 24 -22.50 20.26 -15.18
CA ASN A 24 -23.38 21.34 -15.62
C ASN A 24 -23.20 22.57 -14.72
N VAL A 25 -22.23 23.42 -15.09
CA VAL A 25 -21.86 24.65 -14.37
C VAL A 25 -23.00 25.67 -14.33
N ALA A 26 -23.85 25.70 -15.34
CA ALA A 26 -24.98 26.63 -15.42
C ALA A 26 -26.06 26.34 -14.35
N LEU A 27 -26.22 25.06 -13.97
CA LEU A 27 -27.26 24.65 -13.01
C LEU A 27 -26.86 24.87 -11.55
N TYR A 28 -25.59 24.62 -11.20
CA TYR A 28 -25.15 24.61 -9.79
C TYR A 28 -24.13 25.69 -9.43
N GLY A 29 -23.67 26.46 -10.41
CA GLY A 29 -22.69 27.53 -10.24
C GLY A 29 -21.25 27.03 -10.10
N PHE A 30 -20.34 27.76 -10.75
CA PHE A 30 -18.93 27.38 -10.87
C PHE A 30 -18.23 27.15 -9.51
N ARG A 31 -18.43 28.05 -8.54
CA ARG A 31 -17.76 27.96 -7.23
C ARG A 31 -18.12 26.67 -6.49
N VAL A 32 -19.38 26.24 -6.56
CA VAL A 32 -19.86 25.05 -5.88
C VAL A 32 -19.26 23.79 -6.51
N ILE A 33 -19.29 23.71 -7.84
CA ILE A 33 -18.74 22.58 -8.58
C ILE A 33 -17.23 22.51 -8.42
N MET A 34 -16.51 23.62 -8.57
CA MET A 34 -15.05 23.64 -8.43
C MET A 34 -14.61 23.23 -7.02
N ARG A 35 -15.31 23.70 -5.96
CA ARG A 35 -15.01 23.27 -4.59
C ARG A 35 -15.23 21.77 -4.40
N ARG A 36 -16.30 21.20 -4.95
CA ARG A 36 -16.58 19.75 -4.89
C ARG A 36 -15.55 18.95 -5.68
N ALA A 37 -15.21 19.41 -6.88
CA ALA A 37 -14.21 18.80 -7.74
C ALA A 37 -12.82 18.77 -7.09
N LEU A 38 -12.40 19.87 -6.45
CA LEU A 38 -11.14 19.92 -5.70
C LEU A 38 -11.11 18.94 -4.53
N LYS A 39 -12.21 18.84 -3.77
CA LYS A 39 -12.30 17.85 -2.68
C LYS A 39 -12.18 16.41 -3.22
N ALA A 40 -12.88 16.10 -4.32
CA ALA A 40 -12.82 14.79 -4.95
C ALA A 40 -11.42 14.48 -5.51
N ALA A 41 -10.80 15.43 -6.21
CA ALA A 41 -9.45 15.29 -6.76
C ALA A 41 -8.42 15.07 -5.65
N TRP A 42 -8.53 15.79 -4.53
CA TRP A 42 -7.68 15.59 -3.36
C TRP A 42 -7.85 14.20 -2.73
N ALA A 43 -9.10 13.77 -2.52
CA ALA A 43 -9.38 12.43 -1.99
C ALA A 43 -8.81 11.33 -2.89
N ASN A 44 -8.96 11.47 -4.21
CA ASN A 44 -8.41 10.53 -5.19
C ASN A 44 -6.87 10.53 -5.22
N ALA A 45 -6.23 11.69 -5.06
CA ALA A 45 -4.77 11.79 -4.97
C ALA A 45 -4.25 11.11 -3.70
N LYS A 46 -4.92 11.31 -2.56
CA LYS A 46 -4.61 10.61 -1.31
C LYS A 46 -4.78 9.09 -1.46
N HIS A 47 -5.90 8.65 -2.04
CA HIS A 47 -6.18 7.23 -2.25
C HIS A 47 -5.15 6.56 -3.15
N ARG A 48 -4.74 7.22 -4.24
CA ARG A 48 -3.67 6.73 -5.12
C ARG A 48 -2.35 6.57 -4.37
N ARG A 49 -1.93 7.56 -3.60
CA ARG A 49 -0.71 7.46 -2.77
C ARG A 49 -0.78 6.32 -1.75
N THR A 50 -1.93 6.13 -1.10
CA THR A 50 -2.09 5.01 -0.17
C THR A 50 -2.03 3.66 -0.88
N MET A 51 -2.61 3.56 -2.08
CA MET A 51 -2.57 2.34 -2.89
C MET A 51 -1.16 2.06 -3.44
N GLU A 52 -0.43 3.08 -3.90
CA GLU A 52 0.96 2.98 -4.34
C GLU A 52 1.86 2.51 -3.20
N ALA A 53 1.76 3.12 -2.01
CA ALA A 53 2.53 2.70 -0.84
C ALA A 53 2.19 1.26 -0.39
N LEU A 54 0.93 0.82 -0.58
CA LEU A 54 0.55 -0.57 -0.35
C LEU A 54 1.13 -1.51 -1.41
N ARG A 55 1.12 -1.10 -2.69
CA ARG A 55 1.72 -1.87 -3.80
C ARG A 55 3.22 -2.01 -3.64
N GLU A 56 3.95 -0.94 -3.32
CA GLU A 56 5.40 -0.99 -3.08
C GLU A 56 5.73 -1.95 -1.94
N LYS A 57 4.94 -1.93 -0.86
CA LYS A 57 5.08 -2.89 0.24
C LYS A 57 4.77 -4.33 -0.19
N GLN A 58 3.86 -4.52 -1.14
CA GLN A 58 3.48 -5.83 -1.66
C GLN A 58 4.50 -6.36 -2.67
N GLU A 59 5.09 -5.50 -3.50
CA GLU A 59 6.16 -5.84 -4.45
C GLU A 59 7.47 -6.17 -3.72
N GLN A 60 7.75 -5.49 -2.60
CA GLN A 60 8.86 -5.83 -1.71
C GLN A 60 8.57 -7.05 -0.82
N ALA A 61 7.32 -7.48 -0.75
CA ALA A 61 6.96 -8.66 0.03
C ALA A 61 7.43 -9.93 -0.71
N SER A 62 8.07 -10.83 0.04
CA SER A 62 8.44 -12.14 -0.46
C SER A 62 7.20 -12.87 -1.04
N PRO A 63 7.33 -13.66 -2.13
CA PRO A 63 6.23 -14.43 -2.70
C PRO A 63 5.46 -15.29 -1.69
N GLN A 64 6.13 -15.69 -0.60
CA GLN A 64 5.53 -16.42 0.50
C GLN A 64 4.54 -15.58 1.33
N VAL A 65 4.83 -14.29 1.53
CA VAL A 65 3.96 -13.35 2.24
C VAL A 65 2.68 -13.11 1.44
N SER A 66 2.80 -12.92 0.11
CA SER A 66 1.66 -12.72 -0.78
C SER A 66 0.71 -13.92 -0.77
N ARG A 67 1.22 -15.15 -0.85
CA ARG A 67 0.42 -16.38 -0.77
C ARG A 67 -0.36 -16.51 0.55
N ILE A 68 0.26 -16.11 1.66
CA ILE A 68 -0.39 -16.14 2.98
C ILE A 68 -1.51 -15.09 3.04
N GLN A 69 -1.26 -13.87 2.54
CA GLN A 69 -2.28 -12.81 2.49
C GLN A 69 -3.48 -13.19 1.61
N GLU A 70 -3.24 -13.81 0.45
CA GLU A 70 -4.31 -14.32 -0.41
C GLU A 70 -5.15 -15.40 0.30
N SER A 71 -4.49 -16.29 1.05
CA SER A 71 -5.18 -17.33 1.84
C SER A 71 -6.02 -16.74 2.98
N ILE A 72 -5.56 -15.64 3.59
CA ILE A 72 -6.30 -14.87 4.59
C ILE A 72 -7.52 -14.21 3.94
N ALA A 73 -7.33 -13.52 2.82
CA ALA A 73 -8.42 -12.84 2.10
C ALA A 73 -9.50 -13.83 1.62
N ALA A 74 -9.10 -15.01 1.16
CA ALA A 74 -10.03 -16.07 0.75
C ALA A 74 -10.88 -16.59 1.91
N LEU A 75 -10.34 -16.65 3.13
CA LEU A 75 -11.11 -17.00 4.33
C LEU A 75 -12.01 -15.84 4.78
N GLU A 76 -11.50 -14.61 4.76
CA GLU A 76 -12.25 -13.43 5.17
C GLU A 76 -13.42 -13.09 4.22
N GLY A 77 -13.32 -13.50 2.95
CA GLY A 77 -14.41 -13.38 1.98
C GLY A 77 -15.54 -14.40 2.12
N LYS A 78 -15.43 -15.40 3.00
CA LYS A 78 -16.51 -16.37 3.25
C LYS A 78 -17.65 -15.71 4.03
N GLU A 79 -18.90 -15.90 3.59
CA GLU A 79 -20.10 -15.39 4.30
C GLU A 79 -20.31 -16.03 5.68
N ARG A 80 -19.92 -17.30 5.85
CA ARG A 80 -20.04 -18.02 7.13
C ARG A 80 -18.77 -18.76 7.43
N TRP A 81 -18.27 -18.59 8.64
CA TRP A 81 -17.05 -19.25 9.10
C TRP A 81 -17.39 -20.48 9.92
N ALA A 82 -16.73 -21.59 9.61
CA ALA A 82 -16.73 -22.78 10.45
C ALA A 82 -15.67 -22.65 11.55
N GLN A 83 -15.75 -23.48 12.60
CA GLN A 83 -14.75 -23.53 13.67
C GLN A 83 -13.32 -23.75 13.13
N THR A 84 -13.20 -24.53 12.05
CA THR A 84 -11.93 -24.77 11.36
C THR A 84 -11.38 -23.51 10.68
N ASP A 85 -12.24 -22.61 10.19
CA ASP A 85 -11.82 -21.33 9.60
C ASP A 85 -11.23 -20.41 10.66
N TYR A 86 -11.80 -20.37 11.87
CA TYR A 86 -11.26 -19.61 13.01
C TYR A 86 -9.89 -20.15 13.48
N ALA A 87 -9.68 -21.46 13.48
CA ALA A 87 -8.37 -22.03 13.77
C ALA A 87 -7.36 -21.67 12.66
N ARG A 88 -7.79 -21.81 11.40
CA ARG A 88 -6.94 -21.58 10.22
C ARG A 88 -6.52 -20.12 10.08
N ILE A 89 -7.40 -19.15 10.36
CA ILE A 89 -7.05 -17.73 10.30
C ILE A 89 -5.98 -17.37 11.36
N GLY A 90 -6.04 -17.98 12.55
CA GLY A 90 -5.03 -17.81 13.60
C GLY A 90 -3.65 -18.28 13.15
N VAL A 91 -3.59 -19.48 12.56
CA VAL A 91 -2.35 -20.05 11.99
C VAL A 91 -1.80 -19.18 10.86
N LEU A 92 -2.65 -18.75 9.93
CA LEU A 92 -2.22 -17.91 8.81
C LEU A 92 -1.69 -16.54 9.27
N ARG A 93 -2.33 -15.91 10.28
CA ARG A 93 -1.84 -14.65 10.87
C ARG A 93 -0.51 -14.84 11.61
N ALA A 94 -0.31 -15.97 12.30
CA ALA A 94 0.97 -16.30 12.91
C ALA A 94 2.07 -16.52 11.85
N ALA A 95 1.77 -17.28 10.79
CA ALA A 95 2.67 -17.51 9.67
C ALA A 95 3.05 -16.21 8.95
N LEU A 96 2.09 -15.28 8.79
CA LEU A 96 2.34 -13.96 8.22
C LEU A 96 3.37 -13.17 9.03
N ARG A 97 3.22 -13.13 10.37
CA ARG A 97 4.17 -12.46 11.27
C ARG A 97 5.56 -13.08 11.19
N ALA A 98 5.66 -14.40 11.19
CA ALA A 98 6.93 -15.11 11.07
C ALA A 98 7.61 -14.85 9.71
N ALA A 99 6.85 -14.85 8.62
CA ALA A 99 7.38 -14.57 7.28
C ALA A 99 7.89 -13.13 7.14
N GLN A 100 7.21 -12.16 7.76
CA GLN A 100 7.65 -10.76 7.81
C GLN A 100 8.94 -10.58 8.62
N GLN A 101 9.06 -11.25 9.77
CA GLN A 101 10.28 -11.24 10.60
C GLN A 101 11.47 -11.86 9.87
N ASN A 102 11.29 -13.02 9.21
CA ASN A 102 12.35 -13.67 8.44
C ASN A 102 12.79 -12.84 7.22
N GLY A 103 11.86 -12.12 6.58
CA GLY A 103 12.18 -11.17 5.50
C GLY A 103 13.03 -9.99 5.99
N GLN A 104 12.72 -9.45 7.17
CA GLN A 104 13.50 -8.39 7.80
C GLN A 104 14.90 -8.87 8.23
N VAL A 105 15.01 -10.03 8.88
CA VAL A 105 16.31 -10.61 9.30
C VAL A 105 17.21 -10.90 8.10
N ARG A 106 16.65 -11.39 6.98
CA ARG A 106 17.41 -11.60 5.73
C ARG A 106 17.91 -10.28 5.11
N GLN A 107 17.17 -9.18 5.25
CA GLN A 107 17.59 -7.87 4.74
C GLN A 107 18.63 -7.19 5.64
N THR A 108 18.63 -7.49 6.95
CA THR A 108 19.53 -6.86 7.94
C THR A 108 20.79 -7.64 8.25
N THR A 109 21.07 -8.76 7.58
CA THR A 109 22.33 -9.49 7.77
C THR A 109 23.39 -8.82 6.88
N PRO A 110 24.31 -7.99 7.41
CA PRO A 110 25.44 -7.54 6.60
C PRO A 110 26.23 -8.79 6.21
N ALA A 111 26.57 -8.90 4.93
CA ALA A 111 27.45 -9.95 4.42
C ALA A 111 28.70 -9.98 5.31
N SER A 112 28.79 -10.97 6.20
CA SER A 112 29.92 -11.17 7.06
C SER A 112 31.10 -11.39 6.14
N ARG A 113 31.90 -10.33 6.00
CA ARG A 113 33.12 -10.29 5.22
C ARG A 113 34.05 -11.30 5.86
N ASP A 114 34.08 -12.48 5.24
CA ASP A 114 34.90 -13.62 5.56
C ASP A 114 36.37 -13.17 5.57
N ARG A 115 36.83 -12.66 6.72
CA ARG A 115 38.19 -12.19 6.92
C ARG A 115 39.00 -13.41 7.29
N ARG A 116 39.39 -14.13 6.23
CA ARG A 116 40.39 -15.18 6.22
C ARG A 116 41.48 -14.87 7.24
N VAL A 117 41.55 -15.70 8.27
CA VAL A 117 42.65 -15.77 9.23
C VAL A 117 43.87 -16.21 8.43
N SER A 118 44.75 -15.26 8.08
CA SER A 118 46.11 -15.57 7.64
C SER A 118 46.89 -16.04 8.86
N GLN A 119 46.89 -17.35 9.09
CA GLN A 119 48.01 -18.02 9.73
C GLN A 119 49.10 -18.16 8.67
N SER A 120 50.25 -17.55 8.92
CA SER A 120 51.53 -17.96 8.34
C SER A 120 52.63 -17.50 9.28
N THR A 121 53.18 -18.51 9.97
CA THR A 121 54.56 -18.69 10.48
C THR A 121 55.56 -17.59 10.20
#